data_AF-A0A7V5GSL5-F1
#
_entry.id   AF-A0A7V5GSL5-F1
#
_cell.length_a   1.000
_cell.length_b   1.000
_cell.length_c   1.000
_cell.angle_alpha   90.00
_cell.angle_beta   90.00
_cell.angle_gamma   90.00
#
_symmetry.space_group_name_H-M   'P 1'
#
loop_
_entity.id
_entity.type
_entity.pdbx_description
1 polymer ?
#
loop_
_entity_poly.entity_id
_entity_poly.type
_entity_poly.pdbx_seq_one_letter_code
_entity_poly.pdbx_strand_id
1 'polypeptide(L)'
;QQSPDKLDAYWTLYECLVTLSKLVAPFVPFMAETLWRNLAGVFGPRAVESVHLCDYPVANTDLIDSLLSERMQVLRVIASLGRSARMNSKLKVRQPLASVQILHLNFTA
;
A
#
# COMPACT_ATOMS: atom_id res chain seq x y z
N GLN A 1 22.00 7.23 4.99
CA GLN A 1 22.15 7.08 3.53
C GLN A 1 20.79 6.71 2.95
N GLN A 2 20.34 7.37 1.88
CA GLN A 2 19.09 7.02 1.18
C GLN A 2 19.41 5.86 0.22
N SER A 3 18.77 4.70 0.40
CA SER A 3 18.84 3.60 -0.56
C SER A 3 17.84 3.84 -1.72
N PRO A 4 18.13 3.38 -2.94
CA PRO A 4 17.20 3.48 -4.07
C PRO A 4 15.83 2.88 -3.73
N ASP A 5 15.78 1.69 -3.13
CA ASP A 5 14.54 1.03 -2.69
C ASP A 5 13.67 1.91 -1.78
N LYS A 6 14.29 2.73 -0.95
CA LYS A 6 13.57 3.64 -0.03
C LYS A 6 12.90 4.77 -0.80
N LEU A 7 13.56 5.29 -1.83
CA LEU A 7 13.00 6.33 -2.69
C LEU A 7 11.85 5.77 -3.52
N ASP A 8 12.03 4.58 -4.10
CA ASP A 8 10.99 3.90 -4.88
C ASP A 8 9.74 3.62 -4.03
N ALA A 9 9.93 3.19 -2.78
CA ALA A 9 8.83 3.00 -1.83
C ALA A 9 8.08 4.31 -1.53
N TYR A 10 8.79 5.43 -1.37
CA TYR A 10 8.15 6.73 -1.14
C TYR A 10 7.40 7.24 -2.36
N TRP A 11 7.96 7.06 -3.56
CA TRP A 11 7.29 7.44 -4.79
C TRP A 11 6.02 6.62 -5.03
N THR A 12 6.11 5.30 -4.87
CA THR A 12 4.95 4.41 -4.98
C THR A 12 3.86 4.81 -3.99
N LEU A 13 4.23 5.08 -2.72
CA LEU A 13 3.27 5.51 -1.70
C LEU A 13 2.63 6.86 -2.05
N TYR A 14 3.43 7.81 -2.53
CA TYR A 14 2.94 9.11 -2.97
C TYR A 14 1.91 8.97 -4.09
N GLU A 15 2.22 8.22 -5.14
CA GLU A 15 1.29 7.99 -6.26
C GLU A 15 0.00 7.30 -5.82
N CYS A 16 0.11 6.28 -4.96
CA CYS A 16 -1.06 5.60 -4.39
C CYS A 16 -1.94 6.57 -3.60
N LEU A 17 -1.37 7.42 -2.74
CA LEU A 17 -2.15 8.34 -1.91
C LEU A 17 -2.75 9.49 -2.72
N VAL A 18 -2.03 9.99 -3.73
CA VAL A 18 -2.57 10.99 -4.67
C VAL A 18 -3.74 10.41 -5.44
N THR A 19 -3.60 9.20 -5.99
CA THR A 19 -4.69 8.52 -6.69
C THR A 19 -5.87 8.23 -5.76
N LEU A 20 -5.60 7.79 -4.53
CA LEU A 20 -6.62 7.55 -3.52
C LEU A 20 -7.40 8.83 -3.20
N SER A 21 -6.74 9.98 -3.03
CA SER A 21 -7.43 11.25 -2.76
C SER A 21 -8.44 11.59 -3.85
N LYS A 22 -8.11 11.38 -5.13
CA LYS A 22 -9.04 11.56 -6.26
C LYS A 22 -10.18 10.54 -6.24
N LEU A 23 -9.87 9.27 -5.99
CA LEU A 23 -10.86 8.18 -5.90
C LEU A 23 -11.92 8.45 -4.81
N VAL A 24 -11.48 8.93 -3.64
CA VAL A 24 -12.35 9.11 -2.48
C VAL A 24 -13.02 10.49 -2.42
N ALA A 25 -12.63 11.43 -3.29
CA ALA A 25 -13.16 12.81 -3.31
C ALA A 25 -14.70 12.90 -3.36
N PRO A 26 -15.42 12.08 -4.16
CA PRO A 26 -16.88 12.11 -4.18
C PRO A 26 -17.56 11.62 -2.89
N PHE A 27 -16.85 10.85 -2.06
CA PHE A 27 -17.42 10.20 -0.87
C PHE A 27 -17.03 10.91 0.44
N VAL A 28 -15.79 11.39 0.54
CA VAL A 28 -15.23 12.02 1.75
C VAL A 28 -14.51 13.33 1.40
N PRO A 29 -15.24 14.35 0.95
CA PRO A 29 -14.66 15.49 0.23
C PRO A 29 -13.64 16.30 1.03
N PHE A 30 -13.86 16.50 2.33
CA PHE A 30 -12.94 17.25 3.19
C PHE A 30 -11.67 16.46 3.52
N MET A 31 -11.79 15.15 3.71
CA MET A 31 -10.62 14.29 3.94
C MET A 31 -9.77 14.18 2.67
N ALA A 32 -10.43 13.98 1.53
CA ALA A 32 -9.78 13.94 0.22
C ALA A 32 -9.02 15.24 -0.07
N GLU A 33 -9.66 16.39 0.18
CA GLU A 33 -9.04 17.71 0.00
C GLU A 33 -7.83 17.91 0.93
N THR A 34 -7.95 17.50 2.20
CA THR A 34 -6.84 17.59 3.15
C THR A 34 -5.66 16.73 2.69
N LEU A 35 -5.93 15.51 2.24
CA LEU A 35 -4.90 14.59 1.72
C LEU A 35 -4.23 15.18 0.46
N TRP A 36 -5.02 15.70 -0.47
CA TRP A 36 -4.53 16.33 -1.69
C TRP A 36 -3.65 17.54 -1.40
N ARG A 37 -4.10 18.49 -0.56
CA ARG A 37 -3.31 19.68 -0.22
C ARG A 37 -1.97 19.33 0.42
N ASN A 38 -1.95 18.33 1.30
CA ASN A 38 -0.72 17.89 1.96
C ASN A 38 0.27 17.19 1.01
N LEU A 39 -0.23 16.51 -0.03
CA LEU A 39 0.59 15.76 -0.97
C LEU A 39 0.96 16.59 -2.22
N ALA A 40 -0.02 17.20 -2.87
CA ALA A 40 0.13 17.93 -4.12
C ALA A 40 0.42 19.43 -3.90
N GLY A 41 -0.04 20.01 -2.79
CA GLY A 41 0.16 21.44 -2.49
C GLY A 41 1.62 21.84 -2.34
N VAL A 42 2.52 20.91 -2.02
CA VAL A 42 3.98 21.15 -1.96
C VAL A 42 4.59 21.51 -3.32
N PHE A 43 3.90 21.18 -4.42
CA PHE A 43 4.34 21.52 -5.77
C PHE A 43 3.85 22.92 -6.22
N GLY A 44 3.06 23.60 -5.39
CA GLY A 44 2.59 24.96 -5.60
C GLY A 44 1.79 25.10 -6.91
N PRO A 45 2.06 26.13 -7.74
CA PRO A 45 1.32 26.38 -8.99
C PRO A 45 1.35 25.26 -10.03
N ARG A 46 2.21 24.24 -9.85
CA ARG A 46 2.31 23.08 -10.75
C ARG A 46 1.23 22.03 -10.48
N ALA A 47 0.55 22.09 -9.34
CA ALA A 47 -0.53 21.20 -8.99
C ALA A 47 -1.88 21.90 -9.12
N VAL A 48 -2.93 21.12 -9.42
CA VAL A 48 -4.30 21.60 -9.36
C VAL A 48 -4.63 22.01 -7.92
N GLU A 49 -5.31 23.15 -7.75
CA GLU A 49 -5.57 23.76 -6.44
C GLU A 49 -6.35 22.85 -5.48
N SER A 50 -7.30 22.08 -6.02
CA SER A 50 -8.17 21.19 -5.24
C SER A 50 -8.33 19.84 -5.94
N VAL A 51 -8.52 18.80 -5.14
CA VAL A 51 -8.83 17.45 -5.65
C VAL A 51 -10.14 17.42 -6.42
N HIS A 52 -11.08 18.32 -6.07
CA HIS A 52 -12.41 18.41 -6.67
C HIS A 52 -12.39 19.02 -8.08
N LEU A 53 -11.25 19.55 -8.51
CA LEU A 53 -11.00 20.06 -9.86
C LEU A 53 -10.19 19.07 -10.71
N CYS A 54 -9.84 17.90 -10.16
CA CYS A 54 -9.12 16.87 -10.89
C CYS A 54 -10.08 15.94 -11.64
N ASP A 55 -9.60 15.40 -12.76
CA ASP A 55 -10.27 14.28 -13.42
C ASP A 55 -10.31 13.04 -12.52
N TYR A 56 -11.39 12.27 -12.65
CA TYR A 56 -11.53 10.99 -11.98
C TYR A 56 -10.43 10.03 -12.50
N PRO A 57 -9.74 9.29 -11.60
CA PRO A 57 -8.60 8.49 -12.00
C PRO A 57 -9.01 7.30 -12.86
N VAL A 58 -8.24 7.04 -13.90
CA VAL A 58 -8.42 5.92 -14.85
C VAL A 58 -7.31 4.91 -14.64
N ALA A 59 -7.66 3.61 -14.66
CA ALA A 59 -6.70 2.53 -14.50
C ALA A 59 -5.72 2.47 -15.69
N ASN A 60 -4.43 2.36 -15.39
CA ASN A 60 -3.41 2.02 -16.38
C ASN A 60 -3.19 0.50 -16.38
N THR A 61 -3.59 -0.17 -17.45
CA THR A 61 -3.48 -1.64 -17.58
C THR A 61 -2.05 -2.13 -17.63
N ASP A 62 -1.10 -1.28 -18.07
CA ASP A 62 0.31 -1.66 -18.22
C ASP A 62 1.02 -1.83 -16.85
N LEU A 63 0.44 -1.26 -15.79
CA LEU A 63 0.94 -1.39 -14.42
C LEU A 63 0.36 -2.60 -13.68
N ILE A 64 -0.52 -3.38 -14.31
CA ILE A 64 -1.17 -4.53 -13.68
C ILE A 64 -0.27 -5.75 -13.79
N ASP A 65 0.39 -6.10 -12.67
CA ASP A 65 1.16 -7.35 -12.53
C ASP A 65 0.36 -8.37 -11.69
N SER A 66 -0.19 -9.38 -12.38
CA SER A 66 -0.97 -10.45 -11.75
C SER A 66 -0.12 -11.37 -10.89
N LEU A 67 1.11 -11.67 -11.31
CA LEU A 67 2.04 -12.54 -10.58
C LEU A 67 2.49 -11.87 -9.28
N LEU A 68 2.80 -10.56 -9.32
CA LEU A 68 3.09 -9.79 -8.12
C LEU A 68 1.90 -9.77 -7.15
N SER A 69 0.69 -9.59 -7.69
CA SER A 69 -0.54 -9.56 -6.89
C SER A 69 -0.79 -10.88 -6.16
N GLU A 70 -0.58 -12.00 -6.84
CA GLU A 70 -0.67 -13.35 -6.27
C GLU A 70 0.38 -13.56 -5.18
N ARG A 71 1.64 -13.22 -5.45
CA ARG A 71 2.74 -13.30 -4.46
C ARG A 71 2.43 -12.48 -3.21
N MET A 72 1.90 -11.27 -3.37
CA MET A 72 1.50 -10.41 -2.26
C MET A 72 0.31 -10.96 -1.47
N GLN A 73 -0.62 -11.65 -2.13
CA GLN A 73 -1.71 -12.34 -1.45
C GLN A 73 -1.17 -13.47 -0.56
N VAL A 74 -0.28 -14.31 -1.08
CA VAL A 74 0.38 -15.37 -0.30
C VAL A 74 1.13 -14.78 0.89
N LEU A 75 1.90 -13.71 0.68
CA LEU A 75 2.64 -13.03 1.74
C LEU A 75 1.72 -12.50 2.86
N ARG A 76 0.57 -11.90 2.50
CA ARG A 76 -0.43 -11.44 3.49
C ARG A 76 -1.01 -12.60 4.30
N VAL A 77 -1.27 -13.74 3.67
CA VAL A 77 -1.74 -14.95 4.37
C VAL A 77 -0.69 -15.44 5.35
N ILE A 78 0.56 -15.57 4.93
CA ILE A 78 1.67 -15.98 5.80
C ILE A 78 1.83 -15.03 6.99
N ALA A 79 1.81 -13.71 6.75
CA ALA A 79 1.91 -12.71 7.82
C ALA A 79 0.75 -12.81 8.82
N SER A 80 -0.46 -13.03 8.33
CA SER A 80 -1.66 -13.23 9.17
C SER A 80 -1.56 -14.51 10.01
N LEU A 81 -1.18 -15.63 9.40
CA LEU A 81 -0.97 -16.90 10.10
C LEU A 81 0.13 -16.79 11.16
N GLY A 82 1.25 -16.15 10.83
CA GLY A 82 2.34 -15.89 11.78
C GLY A 82 1.89 -15.03 12.97
N ARG A 83 1.07 -14.00 12.71
CA ARG A 83 0.48 -13.18 13.77
C ARG A 83 -0.48 -14.00 14.65
N SER A 84 -1.31 -14.84 14.04
CA SER A 84 -2.26 -15.72 14.75
C SER A 84 -1.54 -16.74 15.63
N ALA A 85 -0.54 -17.44 15.09
CA ALA A 85 0.27 -18.39 15.85
C ALA A 85 0.95 -17.74 17.07
N ARG A 86 1.52 -16.53 16.90
CA ARG A 86 2.09 -15.77 18.02
C ARG A 86 1.05 -15.45 19.10
N MET A 87 -0.15 -15.03 18.70
CA MET A 87 -1.24 -14.73 19.64
C MET A 87 -1.66 -15.98 20.42
N ASN A 88 -1.79 -17.13 19.75
CA ASN A 88 -2.16 -18.40 20.38
C ASN A 88 -1.10 -18.87 21.39
N SER A 89 0.17 -18.66 21.08
CA SER A 89 1.29 -18.93 22.00
C SER A 89 1.55 -17.81 23.02
N LYS A 90 0.70 -16.76 23.06
CA LYS A 90 0.82 -15.58 23.95
C LYS A 90 2.18 -14.87 23.85
N LEU A 91 2.81 -14.91 22.67
CA LEU A 91 4.09 -14.25 22.40
C LEU A 91 3.89 -12.77 22.05
N LYS A 92 4.78 -11.91 22.54
CA LYS A 92 4.76 -10.48 22.21
C LYS A 92 5.14 -10.25 20.75
N VAL A 93 4.43 -9.36 20.06
CA VAL A 93 4.67 -9.06 18.63
C VAL A 93 6.09 -8.53 18.39
N ARG A 94 6.62 -7.70 19.29
CA ARG A 94 7.97 -7.10 19.16
C ARG A 94 9.12 -8.03 19.57
N GLN A 95 8.82 -9.24 20.05
CA GLN A 95 9.87 -10.21 20.37
C GLN A 95 10.37 -10.86 19.06
N PRO A 96 11.68 -10.76 18.74
CA PRO A 96 12.27 -11.50 17.62
C PRO A 96 12.07 -13.00 17.83
N LEU A 97 11.72 -13.72 16.75
CA LEU A 97 11.69 -15.18 16.76
C LEU A 97 13.01 -15.70 16.20
N ALA A 98 13.49 -16.82 16.75
CA ALA A 98 14.71 -17.47 16.26
C ALA A 98 14.52 -18.05 14.85
N SER A 99 13.32 -18.52 14.53
CA SER A 99 12.98 -19.08 13.21
C SER A 99 11.47 -19.01 12.95
N VAL A 100 11.11 -19.06 11.67
CA VAL A 100 9.74 -19.25 11.19
C VAL A 100 9.82 -20.29 10.08
N GLN A 101 9.02 -21.36 10.18
CA GLN A 101 8.92 -22.39 9.16
C GLN A 101 7.56 -22.29 8.48
N ILE A 102 7.56 -22.24 7.16
CA ILE A 102 6.35 -22.18 6.33
C ILE A 102 6.29 -23.50 5.58
N LEU A 103 5.27 -24.31 5.88
CA LEU A 103 5.00 -25.56 5.18
C LEU A 103 4.08 -25.26 4.00
N HIS A 104 4.68 -25.15 2.81
CA HIS A 104 3.92 -25.05 1.57
C HIS A 104 3.72 -26.46 1.00
N LEU A 105 2.56 -27.05 1.29
CA LEU A 105 2.18 -28.34 0.70
C LEU A 105 1.72 -28.06 -0.75
N ASN A 106 2.62 -28.20 -1.71
CA ASN A 106 2.24 -28.33 -3.12
C ASN A 106 1.48 -29.64 -3.29
N PHE A 107 0.17 -29.63 -3.07
CA PHE A 107 -0.68 -30.77 -3.41
C PHE A 107 -1.01 -30.67 -4.91
N THR A 108 -0.05 -31.05 -5.76
CA THR A 108 -0.35 -31.41 -7.15
C THR A 108 -0.91 -32.82 -7.15
N ALA A 109 -2.22 -32.93 -7.33
CA ALA A 109 -2.90 -34.16 -7.72
C ALA A 109 -2.96 -34.26 -9.25
#